data_AF-A0A661NL04-F1
#
_entry.id   AF-A0A661NL04-F1
#
_cell.length_a   1.000
_cell.length_b   1.000
_cell.length_c   1.000
_cell.angle_alpha   90.00
_cell.angle_beta   90.00
_cell.angle_gamma   90.00
#
_symmetry.space_group_name_H-M   'P 1'
#
loop_
_entity.id
_entity.type
_entity.pdbx_description
1 polymer ?
#
loop_
_entity_poly.entity_id
_entity_poly.type
_entity_poly.pdbx_seq_one_letter_code
_entity_poly.pdbx_strand_id
1 'polypeptide(L)'
;MSIRKNKTKEIIATRVRELRKQRRWTQAEFARRLGLSQSRLSEIERGAGSFTAEQFLTILSLFNVTVTDFAPELASDPEAELQKALTRLGATHLRENENVVPSEFYDDPGVVVRETLVVGSPRLLTALGPVLVLHVDHIQLRKLHARLAELGLERRLGWLIDNVLEAIRSELKHALPRLWTKRYRRAAIVLDTFLEYARASSPKQSNDAVGPDILDPSIRTKRTLEEVKAASSPISRRWNIVTGLQPEDFLHALGEARAGL
;
A
#
# COMPACT_ATOMS: atom_id res chain seq x y z
N MET A 1 5.45 9.28 -22.89
CA MET A 1 4.49 8.28 -23.44
C MET A 1 5.15 7.13 -24.22
N SER A 2 6.24 7.36 -24.98
CA SER A 2 6.88 6.35 -25.85
C SER A 2 7.55 5.17 -25.10
N ILE A 3 8.21 5.45 -23.97
CA ILE A 3 9.00 4.46 -23.21
C ILE A 3 8.10 3.37 -22.57
N ARG A 4 6.95 3.75 -22.00
CA ARG A 4 6.02 2.80 -21.34
C ARG A 4 5.35 1.84 -22.33
N LYS A 5 5.01 2.32 -23.54
CA LYS A 5 4.46 1.48 -24.61
C LYS A 5 5.45 0.41 -25.05
N ASN A 6 6.75 0.73 -25.08
CA ASN A 6 7.78 -0.23 -25.48
C ASN A 6 7.93 -1.36 -24.45
N LYS A 7 8.00 -1.01 -23.16
CA LYS A 7 8.07 -1.98 -22.05
C LYS A 7 6.90 -2.96 -22.03
N THR A 8 5.69 -2.49 -22.32
CA THR A 8 4.48 -3.33 -22.36
C THR A 8 4.54 -4.37 -23.48
N LYS A 9 5.02 -3.98 -24.67
CA LYS A 9 5.19 -4.90 -25.81
C LYS A 9 6.20 -6.00 -25.50
N GLU A 10 7.31 -5.65 -24.86
CA GLU A 10 8.36 -6.61 -24.46
C GLU A 10 7.85 -7.63 -23.44
N ILE A 11 7.06 -7.20 -22.46
CA ILE A 11 6.42 -8.09 -21.47
C ILE A 11 5.52 -9.11 -22.17
N ILE A 12 4.60 -8.62 -23.01
CA ILE A 12 3.67 -9.49 -23.74
C ILE A 12 4.43 -10.48 -24.62
N ALA A 13 5.42 -10.00 -25.39
CA ALA A 13 6.24 -10.84 -26.25
C ALA A 13 7.00 -11.93 -25.47
N THR A 14 7.57 -11.58 -24.32
CA THR A 14 8.30 -12.51 -23.44
C THR A 14 7.38 -13.59 -22.91
N ARG A 15 6.21 -13.20 -22.38
CA ARG A 15 5.24 -14.15 -21.83
C ARG A 15 4.67 -15.09 -22.88
N VAL A 16 4.34 -14.58 -24.07
CA VAL A 16 3.90 -15.40 -25.20
C VAL A 16 4.97 -16.44 -25.59
N ARG A 17 6.24 -16.04 -25.60
CA ARG A 17 7.36 -16.95 -25.88
C ARG A 17 7.47 -18.08 -24.84
N GLU A 18 7.25 -17.78 -23.57
CA GLU A 18 7.23 -18.78 -22.49
C GLU A 18 6.09 -19.78 -22.66
N LEU A 19 4.86 -19.30 -22.85
CA LEU A 19 3.68 -20.15 -23.06
C LEU A 19 3.88 -21.09 -24.25
N ARG A 20 4.44 -20.58 -25.36
CA ARG A 20 4.80 -21.40 -26.52
C ARG A 20 5.80 -22.49 -26.16
N LYS A 21 6.86 -22.15 -25.41
CA LYS A 21 7.88 -23.12 -24.96
C LYS A 21 7.31 -24.16 -24.00
N GLN A 22 6.41 -23.78 -23.09
CA GLN A 22 5.74 -24.71 -22.18
C GLN A 22 4.91 -25.75 -22.93
N ARG A 23 4.23 -25.35 -24.01
CA ARG A 23 3.54 -26.27 -24.94
C ARG A 23 4.49 -27.00 -25.91
N ARG A 24 5.81 -26.76 -25.83
CA ARG A 24 6.85 -27.31 -26.71
C ARG A 24 6.62 -27.05 -28.19
N TRP A 25 5.96 -25.94 -28.54
CA TRP A 25 5.70 -25.59 -29.93
C TRP A 25 6.88 -24.87 -30.57
N THR A 26 7.15 -25.18 -31.84
CA THR A 26 8.08 -24.40 -32.65
C THR A 26 7.50 -23.03 -32.98
N GLN A 27 8.35 -22.06 -33.33
CA GLN A 27 7.87 -20.76 -33.81
C GLN A 27 7.02 -20.91 -35.07
N ALA A 28 7.38 -21.82 -35.99
CA ALA A 28 6.60 -22.06 -37.21
C ALA A 28 5.20 -22.63 -36.91
N GLU A 29 5.09 -23.57 -35.97
CA GLU A 29 3.79 -24.12 -35.55
C GLU A 29 2.90 -23.06 -34.90
N PHE A 30 3.46 -22.26 -34.00
CA PHE A 30 2.68 -21.24 -33.32
C PHE A 30 2.29 -20.08 -34.25
N ALA A 31 3.20 -19.66 -35.13
CA ALA A 31 2.90 -18.63 -36.12
C ALA A 31 1.73 -19.03 -37.03
N ARG A 32 1.68 -20.29 -37.48
CA ARG A 32 0.54 -20.83 -38.26
C ARG A 32 -0.79 -20.71 -37.51
N ARG A 33 -0.81 -20.99 -36.20
CA ARG A 33 -2.03 -20.85 -35.37
C ARG A 33 -2.50 -19.41 -35.21
N LEU A 34 -1.60 -18.44 -35.39
CA LEU A 34 -1.88 -17.00 -35.28
C LEU A 34 -2.07 -16.29 -36.63
N GLY A 35 -1.99 -17.02 -37.75
CA GLY A 35 -2.00 -16.42 -39.09
C GLY A 35 -0.78 -15.54 -39.37
N LEU A 36 0.37 -15.85 -38.76
CA LEU A 36 1.64 -15.12 -38.89
C LEU A 36 2.68 -15.91 -39.68
N SER A 37 3.65 -15.21 -40.26
CA SER A 37 4.89 -15.85 -40.72
C SER A 37 5.81 -16.16 -39.53
N GLN A 38 6.64 -17.21 -39.65
CA GLN A 38 7.61 -17.56 -38.61
C GLN A 38 8.61 -16.41 -38.35
N SER A 39 9.02 -15.69 -39.39
CA SER A 39 9.87 -14.50 -39.26
C SER A 39 9.20 -13.42 -38.42
N ARG A 40 7.92 -13.13 -38.69
CA ARG A 40 7.16 -12.11 -37.95
C ARG A 40 7.00 -12.47 -36.48
N LEU A 41 6.72 -13.74 -36.18
CA LEU A 41 6.68 -14.20 -34.79
C LEU A 41 8.04 -14.04 -34.10
N SER A 42 9.14 -14.36 -34.80
CA SER A 42 10.51 -14.19 -34.28
C SER A 42 10.86 -12.72 -34.00
N GLU A 43 10.42 -11.78 -34.85
CA GLU A 43 10.55 -10.33 -34.59
C GLU A 43 9.79 -9.89 -33.34
N ILE A 44 8.53 -10.32 -33.21
CA ILE A 44 7.69 -9.97 -32.05
C ILE A 44 8.31 -10.51 -30.77
N GLU A 45 8.72 -11.78 -30.73
CA GLU A 45 9.37 -12.40 -29.57
C GLU A 45 10.74 -11.79 -29.20
N ARG A 46 11.34 -10.98 -30.08
CA ARG A 46 12.56 -10.20 -29.83
C ARG A 46 12.28 -8.74 -29.47
N GLY A 47 11.01 -8.35 -29.33
CA GLY A 47 10.59 -6.99 -28.95
C GLY A 47 10.46 -6.02 -30.12
N ALA A 48 10.67 -6.45 -31.37
CA ALA A 48 10.62 -5.60 -32.56
C ALA A 48 9.22 -5.54 -33.21
N GLY A 49 8.17 -5.94 -32.49
CA GLY A 49 6.81 -5.98 -33.01
C GLY A 49 5.74 -6.08 -31.92
N SER A 50 4.49 -6.20 -32.33
CA SER A 50 3.35 -6.44 -31.44
C SER A 50 2.33 -7.35 -32.12
N PHE A 51 1.56 -8.05 -31.31
CA PHE A 51 0.36 -8.77 -31.76
C PHE A 51 -0.79 -7.78 -32.01
N THR A 52 -1.69 -8.10 -32.93
CA THR A 52 -3.00 -7.42 -33.01
C THR A 52 -3.90 -7.86 -31.85
N ALA A 53 -5.02 -7.18 -31.66
CA ALA A 53 -5.99 -7.55 -30.64
C ALA A 53 -6.56 -8.96 -30.89
N GLU A 54 -6.88 -9.30 -32.14
CA GLU A 54 -7.41 -10.60 -32.54
C GLU A 54 -6.41 -11.72 -32.30
N GLN A 55 -5.14 -11.49 -32.63
CA GLN A 55 -4.05 -12.41 -32.33
C GLN A 55 -3.90 -12.60 -30.82
N PHE A 56 -3.98 -11.53 -30.05
CA PHE A 56 -3.89 -11.61 -28.60
C PHE A 56 -5.05 -12.41 -28.00
N LEU A 57 -6.29 -12.17 -28.41
CA LEU A 57 -7.45 -12.98 -27.99
C LEU A 57 -7.30 -14.47 -28.36
N THR A 58 -6.73 -14.75 -29.53
CA THR A 58 -6.43 -16.13 -29.97
C THR A 58 -5.39 -16.78 -29.05
N ILE A 59 -4.36 -16.04 -28.63
CA ILE A 59 -3.36 -16.51 -27.67
C ILE A 59 -4.00 -16.86 -26.34
N LEU A 60 -4.87 -15.99 -25.80
CA LEU A 60 -5.58 -16.25 -24.54
C LEU A 60 -6.34 -17.59 -24.58
N SER A 61 -7.08 -17.79 -25.67
CA SER A 61 -7.83 -19.02 -25.91
C SER A 61 -6.93 -20.25 -26.06
N LEU A 62 -5.87 -20.18 -26.89
CA LEU A 62 -4.98 -21.32 -27.17
C LEU A 62 -4.26 -21.84 -25.92
N PHE A 63 -3.87 -20.95 -25.02
CA PHE A 63 -3.14 -21.31 -23.80
C PHE A 63 -4.03 -21.45 -22.57
N ASN A 64 -5.33 -21.13 -22.68
CA ASN A 64 -6.27 -21.11 -21.56
C ASN A 64 -5.79 -20.19 -20.42
N VAL A 65 -5.43 -18.97 -20.79
CA VAL A 65 -4.92 -17.92 -19.91
C VAL A 65 -5.77 -16.66 -20.08
N THR A 66 -5.68 -15.77 -19.11
CA THR A 66 -6.44 -14.52 -19.02
C THR A 66 -5.53 -13.31 -19.27
N VAL A 67 -6.10 -12.11 -19.42
CA VAL A 67 -5.31 -10.88 -19.59
C VAL A 67 -4.39 -10.63 -18.40
N THR A 68 -4.79 -11.03 -17.19
CA THR A 68 -3.99 -10.90 -15.97
C THR A 68 -2.70 -11.74 -15.99
N ASP A 69 -2.63 -12.81 -16.79
CA ASP A 69 -1.40 -13.59 -16.99
C ASP A 69 -0.33 -12.87 -17.82
N PHE A 70 -0.71 -11.78 -18.51
CA PHE A 70 0.17 -10.90 -19.30
C PHE A 70 0.27 -9.51 -18.71
N ALA A 71 -0.55 -9.21 -17.69
CA ALA A 71 -0.19 -8.14 -16.78
C ALA A 71 1.17 -8.54 -16.24
N PRO A 72 2.17 -7.66 -16.35
CA PRO A 72 3.46 -8.00 -15.78
C PRO A 72 3.20 -8.36 -14.32
N GLU A 73 3.66 -9.53 -13.89
CA GLU A 73 4.44 -9.58 -12.67
C GLU A 73 5.61 -8.60 -12.87
N LEU A 74 5.30 -7.29 -12.89
CA LEU A 74 6.09 -6.35 -12.14
C LEU A 74 6.16 -7.08 -10.81
N ALA A 75 7.35 -7.36 -10.28
CA ALA A 75 7.45 -7.40 -8.83
C ALA A 75 6.70 -6.15 -8.38
N SER A 76 5.42 -6.31 -8.02
CA SER A 76 4.51 -5.20 -7.89
C SER A 76 5.08 -4.55 -6.67
N ASP A 77 5.69 -3.38 -6.86
CA ASP A 77 6.35 -2.67 -5.77
C ASP A 77 5.37 -2.72 -4.59
N PRO A 78 5.69 -3.47 -3.51
CA PRO A 78 4.71 -3.73 -2.46
C PRO A 78 4.15 -2.42 -1.90
N GLU A 79 4.98 -1.36 -1.92
CA GLU A 79 4.59 0.00 -1.57
C GLU A 79 3.58 0.60 -2.58
N ALA A 80 3.72 0.34 -3.88
CA ALA A 80 2.78 0.78 -4.90
C ALA A 80 1.43 0.04 -4.81
N GLU A 81 1.41 -1.25 -4.48
CA GLU A 81 0.16 -1.97 -4.24
C GLU A 81 -0.54 -1.49 -2.96
N LEU A 82 0.22 -1.25 -1.90
CA LEU A 82 -0.31 -0.64 -0.68
C LEU A 82 -0.86 0.77 -0.95
N GLN A 83 -0.18 1.59 -1.75
CA GLN A 83 -0.68 2.91 -2.16
C GLN A 83 -2.04 2.80 -2.87
N LYS A 84 -2.20 1.84 -3.79
CA LYS A 84 -3.48 1.60 -4.49
C LYS A 84 -4.58 1.15 -3.51
N ALA A 85 -4.26 0.22 -2.60
CA ALA A 85 -5.20 -0.26 -1.59
C ALA A 85 -5.66 0.87 -0.65
N LEU A 86 -4.72 1.67 -0.13
CA LEU A 86 -5.01 2.84 0.71
C LEU A 86 -5.89 3.86 -0.04
N THR A 87 -5.60 4.11 -1.32
CA THR A 87 -6.41 4.99 -2.16
C THR A 87 -7.86 4.50 -2.29
N ARG A 88 -8.08 3.18 -2.44
CA ARG A 88 -9.41 2.57 -2.49
C ARG A 88 -10.16 2.69 -1.15
N LEU A 89 -9.42 2.64 -0.03
CA LEU A 89 -9.94 2.79 1.33
C LEU A 89 -10.10 4.25 1.79
N GLY A 90 -10.05 5.20 0.85
CA GLY A 90 -10.38 6.61 1.12
C GLY A 90 -9.19 7.50 1.46
N ALA A 91 -7.95 7.03 1.35
CA ALA A 91 -6.76 7.89 1.32
C ALA A 91 -6.59 8.53 -0.07
N THR A 92 -7.60 9.29 -0.50
CA THR A 92 -7.68 9.86 -1.86
C THR A 92 -6.55 10.83 -2.20
N HIS A 93 -5.94 11.43 -1.18
CA HIS A 93 -4.77 12.31 -1.30
C HIS A 93 -3.51 11.61 -1.85
N LEU A 94 -3.45 10.27 -1.82
CA LEU A 94 -2.34 9.50 -2.41
C LEU A 94 -2.41 9.37 -3.95
N ARG A 95 -3.43 9.92 -4.62
CA ARG A 95 -3.61 9.78 -6.08
C ARG A 95 -2.62 10.66 -6.87
N GLU A 96 -1.51 10.08 -7.30
CA GLU A 96 -0.53 10.76 -8.16
C GLU A 96 -0.67 10.43 -9.68
N ASN A 97 -1.52 9.47 -10.10
CA ASN A 97 -1.72 9.14 -11.52
C ASN A 97 -3.08 8.47 -11.82
N GLU A 98 -3.81 8.98 -12.82
CA GLU A 98 -5.19 8.58 -13.21
C GLU A 98 -5.36 7.22 -13.92
N ASN A 99 -4.33 6.38 -14.07
CA ASN A 99 -4.46 5.19 -14.93
C ASN A 99 -3.92 3.90 -14.30
N VAL A 100 -4.62 3.41 -13.27
CA VAL A 100 -4.44 2.04 -12.77
C VAL A 100 -5.79 1.33 -12.82
N VAL A 101 -5.87 0.29 -13.64
CA VAL A 101 -7.04 -0.58 -13.74
C VAL A 101 -7.23 -1.32 -12.40
N PRO A 102 -8.45 -1.38 -11.85
CA PRO A 102 -8.72 -2.04 -10.58
C PRO A 102 -8.38 -3.54 -10.64
N SER A 103 -7.63 -4.03 -9.65
CA SER A 103 -7.60 -5.44 -9.30
C SER A 103 -8.71 -5.68 -8.29
N GLU A 104 -9.65 -6.58 -8.61
CA GLU A 104 -10.73 -7.01 -7.72
C GLU A 104 -10.20 -8.04 -6.72
N PHE A 105 -9.60 -7.57 -5.62
CA PHE A 105 -9.53 -8.38 -4.41
C PHE A 105 -9.85 -7.49 -3.21
N TYR A 106 -10.72 -8.02 -2.35
CA TYR A 106 -11.15 -7.38 -1.11
C TYR A 106 -9.92 -7.03 -0.25
N ASP A 107 -9.53 -5.76 -0.24
CA ASP A 107 -8.51 -5.27 0.68
C ASP A 107 -9.16 -5.16 2.07
N ASP A 108 -9.08 -6.22 2.88
CA ASP A 108 -9.42 -6.16 4.31
C ASP A 108 -8.66 -4.97 4.93
N PRO A 109 -9.36 -3.92 5.42
CA PRO A 109 -8.70 -2.72 5.91
C PRO A 109 -7.71 -3.03 7.05
N GLY A 110 -7.97 -4.06 7.85
CA GLY A 110 -7.04 -4.51 8.89
C GLY A 110 -5.75 -5.10 8.33
N VAL A 111 -5.81 -5.79 7.18
CA VAL A 111 -4.62 -6.30 6.49
C VAL A 111 -3.81 -5.14 5.92
N VAL A 112 -4.46 -4.20 5.24
CA VAL A 112 -3.76 -3.02 4.66
C VAL A 112 -3.07 -2.20 5.75
N VAL A 113 -3.75 -1.96 6.88
CA VAL A 113 -3.16 -1.25 8.03
C VAL A 113 -1.93 -2.02 8.55
N ARG A 114 -2.02 -3.34 8.71
CA ARG A 114 -0.89 -4.17 9.16
C ARG A 114 0.30 -4.03 8.22
N GLU A 115 0.11 -4.30 6.94
CA GLU A 115 1.19 -4.30 5.96
C GLU A 115 1.84 -2.92 5.85
N THR A 116 1.04 -1.85 5.88
CA THR A 116 1.56 -0.47 5.87
C THR A 116 2.40 -0.16 7.11
N LEU A 117 1.97 -0.62 8.29
CA LEU A 117 2.74 -0.49 9.54
C LEU A 117 4.04 -1.30 9.53
N VAL A 118 4.06 -2.46 8.85
CA VAL A 118 5.28 -3.28 8.69
C VAL A 118 6.26 -2.59 7.74
N VAL A 119 5.80 -2.11 6.59
CA VAL A 119 6.64 -1.42 5.59
C VAL A 119 7.23 -0.12 6.15
N GLY A 120 6.46 0.63 6.93
CA GLY A 120 6.97 1.82 7.64
C GLY A 120 7.24 3.04 6.75
N SER A 121 6.76 3.05 5.50
CA SER A 121 6.90 4.20 4.60
C SER A 121 6.18 5.43 5.16
N PRO A 122 6.87 6.56 5.43
CA PRO A 122 6.25 7.74 6.02
C PRO A 122 5.02 8.24 5.26
N ARG A 123 5.10 8.23 3.91
CA ARG A 123 4.00 8.65 3.04
C ARG A 123 2.77 7.75 3.18
N LEU A 124 2.96 6.44 3.29
CA LEU A 124 1.84 5.50 3.43
C LEU A 124 1.28 5.48 4.85
N LEU A 125 2.11 5.71 5.86
CA LEU A 125 1.70 5.72 7.27
C LEU A 125 0.69 6.83 7.57
N THR A 126 0.89 8.04 7.03
CA THR A 126 -0.04 9.16 7.23
C THR A 126 -1.41 8.88 6.60
N ALA A 127 -1.42 8.19 5.46
CA ALA A 127 -2.62 7.76 4.76
C ALA A 127 -3.49 6.76 5.55
N LEU A 128 -2.95 6.13 6.59
CA LEU A 128 -3.74 5.28 7.49
C LEU A 128 -4.73 6.09 8.34
N GLY A 129 -4.52 7.40 8.54
CA GLY A 129 -5.44 8.25 9.30
C GLY A 129 -6.86 8.24 8.72
N PRO A 130 -7.06 8.65 7.45
CA PRO A 130 -8.34 8.58 6.78
C PRO A 130 -8.92 7.17 6.71
N VAL A 131 -8.09 6.16 6.46
CA VAL A 131 -8.52 4.75 6.39
C VAL A 131 -9.09 4.30 7.73
N LEU A 132 -8.40 4.60 8.83
CA LEU A 132 -8.89 4.32 10.18
C LEU A 132 -10.22 5.05 10.44
N VAL A 133 -10.34 6.33 10.11
CA VAL A 133 -11.59 7.09 10.31
C VAL A 133 -12.77 6.48 9.54
N LEU A 134 -12.56 6.10 8.28
CA LEU A 134 -13.61 5.62 7.40
C LEU A 134 -14.00 4.16 7.68
N HIS A 135 -13.06 3.34 8.16
CA HIS A 135 -13.23 1.90 8.32
C HIS A 135 -13.10 1.41 9.77
N VAL A 136 -13.16 2.31 10.76
CA VAL A 136 -12.92 1.97 12.18
C VAL A 136 -13.77 0.80 12.68
N ASP A 137 -15.02 0.69 12.22
CA ASP A 137 -15.97 -0.35 12.64
C ASP A 137 -15.71 -1.72 11.98
N HIS A 138 -14.89 -1.75 10.93
CA HIS A 138 -14.53 -2.97 10.19
C HIS A 138 -13.12 -3.46 10.51
N ILE A 139 -12.35 -2.72 11.33
CA ILE A 139 -10.98 -3.08 11.71
C ILE A 139 -11.00 -3.70 13.10
N GLN A 140 -10.62 -4.97 13.20
CA GLN A 140 -10.49 -5.66 14.50
C GLN A 140 -9.19 -5.27 15.21
N LEU A 141 -9.15 -4.08 15.83
CA LEU A 141 -7.95 -3.48 16.43
C LEU A 141 -7.21 -4.39 17.41
N ARG A 142 -7.92 -5.15 18.26
CA ARG A 142 -7.30 -6.10 19.20
C ARG A 142 -6.58 -7.25 18.49
N LYS A 143 -7.19 -7.79 17.43
CA LYS A 143 -6.61 -8.86 16.61
C LYS A 143 -5.42 -8.34 15.81
N LEU A 144 -5.53 -7.12 15.29
CA LEU A 144 -4.43 -6.44 14.60
C LEU A 144 -3.24 -6.20 15.53
N HIS A 145 -3.49 -5.72 16.76
CA HIS A 145 -2.46 -5.55 17.78
C HIS A 145 -1.75 -6.87 18.11
N ALA A 146 -2.50 -7.96 18.33
CA ALA A 146 -1.91 -9.27 18.60
C ALA A 146 -1.01 -9.77 17.46
N ARG A 147 -1.44 -9.59 16.21
CA ARG A 147 -0.64 -9.94 15.02
C ARG A 147 0.63 -9.11 14.89
N LEU A 148 0.59 -7.83 15.28
CA LEU A 148 1.80 -6.99 15.31
C LEU A 148 2.73 -7.38 16.45
N ALA A 149 2.19 -7.81 17.59
CA ALA A 149 2.98 -8.32 18.72
C ALA A 149 3.75 -9.60 18.36
N GLU A 150 3.18 -10.47 17.54
CA GLU A 150 3.88 -11.65 16.99
C GLU A 150 5.14 -11.26 16.18
N LEU A 151 5.21 -10.02 15.68
CA LEU A 151 6.35 -9.45 14.94
C LEU A 151 7.23 -8.52 15.80
N GLY A 152 6.89 -8.30 17.08
CA GLY A 152 7.55 -7.30 17.93
C GLY A 152 7.27 -5.85 17.53
N LEU A 153 6.19 -5.60 16.78
CA LEU A 153 5.79 -4.30 16.23
C LEU A 153 4.52 -3.73 16.88
N GLU A 154 4.10 -4.25 18.04
CA GLU A 154 2.85 -3.90 18.70
C GLU A 154 2.74 -2.40 19.04
N ARG A 155 3.88 -1.76 19.32
CA ARG A 155 3.97 -0.32 19.64
C ARG A 155 3.53 0.55 18.47
N ARG A 156 3.69 0.08 17.22
CA ARG A 156 3.36 0.86 16.01
C ARG A 156 1.87 1.16 15.87
N LEU A 157 0.99 0.24 16.26
CA LEU A 157 -0.46 0.48 16.20
C LEU A 157 -0.90 1.50 17.25
N GLY A 158 -0.39 1.39 18.47
CA GLY A 158 -0.66 2.37 19.53
C GLY A 158 -0.19 3.77 19.14
N TRP A 159 1.03 3.87 18.60
CA TRP A 159 1.59 5.12 18.07
C TRP A 159 0.74 5.73 16.95
N LEU A 160 0.34 4.93 15.95
CA LEU A 160 -0.51 5.40 14.86
C LEU A 160 -1.82 5.97 15.39
N ILE A 161 -2.48 5.22 16.27
CA ILE A 161 -3.78 5.60 16.82
C ILE A 161 -3.70 6.86 17.68
N ASP A 162 -2.64 7.02 18.48
CA ASP A 162 -2.42 8.21 19.29
C ASP A 162 -2.26 9.47 18.40
N ASN A 163 -1.49 9.37 17.31
CA ASN A 163 -1.35 10.48 16.34
C ASN A 163 -2.67 10.78 15.62
N VAL A 164 -3.40 9.76 15.17
CA VAL A 164 -4.69 9.94 14.47
C VAL A 164 -5.74 10.53 15.40
N LEU A 165 -5.76 10.14 16.67
CA LEU A 165 -6.64 10.74 17.68
C LEU A 165 -6.32 12.21 17.93
N GLU A 166 -5.04 12.58 18.02
CA GLU A 166 -4.64 13.98 18.16
C GLU A 166 -5.09 14.80 16.95
N ALA A 167 -4.91 14.26 15.73
CA ALA A 167 -5.38 14.87 14.50
C ALA A 167 -6.91 15.03 14.47
N ILE A 168 -7.67 13.99 14.83
CA ILE A 168 -9.14 14.05 14.94
C ILE A 168 -9.59 15.11 15.95
N ARG A 169 -8.95 15.17 17.13
CA ARG A 169 -9.26 16.16 18.17
C ARG A 169 -8.99 17.58 17.68
N SER A 170 -7.92 17.78 16.90
CA SER A 170 -7.63 19.06 16.27
C SER A 170 -8.69 19.44 15.22
N GLU A 171 -9.08 18.51 14.36
CA GLU A 171 -10.14 18.72 13.36
C GLU A 171 -11.49 19.09 13.99
N LEU A 172 -11.87 18.40 15.07
CA LEU A 172 -13.14 18.64 15.77
C LEU A 172 -13.22 19.99 16.49
N LYS A 173 -12.11 20.74 16.64
CA LYS A 173 -12.12 22.12 17.14
C LYS A 173 -12.69 23.11 16.10
N HIS A 174 -12.74 22.71 14.84
CA HIS A 174 -13.20 23.54 13.73
C HIS A 174 -14.63 23.19 13.30
N ALA A 175 -15.28 24.09 12.56
CA ALA A 175 -16.58 23.82 11.98
C ALA A 175 -16.46 22.80 10.83
N LEU A 176 -17.17 21.68 10.95
CA LEU A 176 -17.11 20.55 10.01
C LEU A 176 -18.49 20.21 9.43
N PRO A 177 -18.56 19.66 8.21
CA PRO A 177 -19.79 19.06 7.70
C PRO A 177 -20.31 17.96 8.63
N ARG A 178 -21.64 17.88 8.80
CA ARG A 178 -22.29 16.95 9.75
C ARG A 178 -21.85 15.49 9.59
N LEU A 179 -21.64 15.03 8.36
CA LEU A 179 -21.17 13.68 8.06
C LEU A 179 -19.78 13.41 8.68
N TRP A 180 -18.84 14.32 8.45
CA TRP A 180 -17.46 14.21 8.95
C TRP A 180 -17.39 14.36 10.46
N THR A 181 -18.20 15.24 11.06
CA THR A 181 -18.32 15.30 12.52
C THR A 181 -18.74 13.96 13.11
N LYS A 182 -19.72 13.26 12.51
CA LYS A 182 -20.16 11.94 12.97
C LYS A 182 -19.05 10.89 12.83
N ARG A 183 -18.39 10.83 11.66
CA ARG A 183 -17.28 9.90 11.40
C ARG A 183 -16.14 10.09 12.40
N TYR A 184 -15.68 11.32 12.59
CA TYR A 184 -14.62 11.65 13.55
C TYR A 184 -14.99 11.31 14.98
N ARG A 185 -16.22 11.60 15.42
CA ARG A 185 -16.67 11.21 16.77
C ARG A 185 -16.72 9.69 16.95
N ARG A 186 -17.20 8.96 15.95
CA ARG A 186 -17.23 7.49 16.00
C ARG A 186 -15.82 6.91 16.06
N ALA A 187 -14.94 7.37 15.17
CA ALA A 187 -13.54 6.98 15.16
C ALA A 187 -12.86 7.30 16.50
N ALA A 188 -13.05 8.51 17.02
CA ALA A 188 -12.48 8.92 18.30
C ALA A 188 -12.86 7.95 19.44
N ILE A 189 -14.13 7.58 19.58
CA ILE A 189 -14.57 6.66 20.64
C ILE A 189 -13.88 5.30 20.53
N VAL A 190 -13.89 4.69 19.34
CA VAL A 190 -13.34 3.34 19.15
C VAL A 190 -11.82 3.33 19.32
N LEU A 191 -11.15 4.33 18.74
CA LEU A 191 -9.71 4.48 18.80
C LEU A 191 -9.22 4.78 20.22
N ASP A 192 -9.91 5.67 20.95
CA ASP A 192 -9.54 6.04 22.32
C ASP A 192 -9.70 4.86 23.28
N THR A 193 -10.81 4.11 23.15
CA THR A 193 -11.03 2.85 23.90
C THR A 193 -9.92 1.83 23.66
N PHE A 194 -9.48 1.69 22.41
CA PHE A 194 -8.36 0.80 22.10
C PHE A 194 -7.03 1.33 22.64
N LEU A 195 -6.79 2.64 22.55
CA LEU A 195 -5.56 3.28 23.01
C LEU A 195 -5.35 3.11 24.52
N GLU A 196 -6.42 3.22 25.31
CA GLU A 196 -6.41 2.90 26.75
C GLU A 196 -5.94 1.46 27.00
N TYR A 197 -6.51 0.51 26.27
CA TYR A 197 -6.10 -0.90 26.34
C TYR A 197 -4.63 -1.09 25.94
N ALA A 198 -4.18 -0.47 24.86
CA ALA A 198 -2.80 -0.60 24.37
C ALA A 198 -1.81 -0.04 25.39
N ARG A 199 -2.09 1.13 25.99
CA ARG A 199 -1.26 1.74 27.05
C ARG A 199 -1.21 0.90 28.32
N ALA A 200 -2.31 0.24 28.68
CA ALA A 200 -2.34 -0.69 29.81
C ALA A 200 -1.58 -1.99 29.52
N SER A 201 -1.52 -2.40 28.25
CA SER A 201 -0.88 -3.64 27.80
C SER A 201 0.60 -3.48 27.49
N SER A 202 1.08 -2.26 27.19
CA SER A 202 2.51 -1.97 27.06
C SER A 202 3.18 -2.22 28.42
N PRO A 203 4.17 -3.13 28.49
CA PRO A 203 4.88 -3.39 29.74
C PRO A 203 5.46 -2.08 30.28
N LYS A 204 5.24 -1.78 31.56
CA LYS A 204 6.01 -0.76 32.32
C LYS A 204 7.48 -1.17 32.49
N GLN A 205 8.05 -1.93 31.54
CA GLN A 205 9.49 -2.17 31.50
C GLN A 205 10.12 -0.86 31.06
N SER A 206 11.11 -0.39 31.82
CA SER A 206 11.88 0.80 31.51
C SER A 206 12.21 0.81 30.02
N ASN A 207 11.89 1.90 29.32
CA ASN A 207 12.23 2.09 27.90
C ASN A 207 13.73 1.85 27.60
N ASP A 208 14.56 1.76 28.63
CA ASP A 208 15.98 1.40 28.57
C ASP A 208 16.24 -0.09 28.25
N ALA A 209 15.31 -1.01 28.53
CA ALA A 209 15.51 -2.45 28.29
C ALA A 209 15.12 -2.89 26.87
N VAL A 210 14.19 -2.18 26.21
CA VAL A 210 13.74 -2.46 24.84
C VAL A 210 14.20 -1.32 23.95
N GLY A 211 15.10 -1.62 23.01
CA GLY A 211 15.63 -0.62 22.08
C GLY A 211 14.55 0.15 21.31
N PRO A 212 14.89 1.35 20.79
CA PRO A 212 13.97 2.16 20.00
C PRO A 212 13.52 1.42 18.73
N ASP A 213 12.24 1.52 18.39
CA ASP A 213 11.72 1.06 17.10
C ASP A 213 12.03 2.10 16.02
N ILE A 214 12.93 1.78 15.09
CA ILE A 214 13.27 2.63 13.96
C ILE A 214 12.25 2.36 12.84
N LEU A 215 11.23 3.21 12.75
CA LEU A 215 10.08 3.02 11.86
C LEU A 215 10.38 3.47 10.43
N ASP A 216 11.14 4.55 10.27
CA ASP A 216 11.39 5.16 8.97
C ASP A 216 12.58 4.49 8.25
N PRO A 217 12.35 3.78 7.12
CA PRO A 217 13.40 3.09 6.38
C PRO A 217 14.41 4.03 5.69
N SER A 218 14.13 5.34 5.64
CA SER A 218 15.07 6.34 5.12
C SER A 218 16.21 6.67 6.10
N ILE A 219 16.08 6.30 7.38
CA ILE A 219 17.12 6.51 8.40
C ILE A 219 18.26 5.50 8.18
N ARG A 220 19.29 5.93 7.45
CA ARG A 220 20.41 5.06 7.04
C ARG A 220 21.70 5.21 7.84
N THR A 221 21.79 6.22 8.72
CA THR A 221 23.02 6.52 9.46
C THR A 221 22.73 6.80 10.93
N LYS A 222 23.73 6.55 11.80
CA LYS A 222 23.64 6.90 13.23
C LYS A 222 23.40 8.40 13.44
N ARG A 223 23.99 9.25 12.60
CA ARG A 223 23.79 10.70 12.66
C ARG A 223 22.32 11.06 12.39
N THR A 224 21.77 10.58 11.28
CA THR A 224 20.36 10.79 10.93
C THR A 224 19.44 10.23 12.01
N LEU A 225 19.79 9.09 12.60
CA LEU A 225 19.03 8.50 13.71
C LEU A 225 18.96 9.43 14.93
N GLU A 226 20.09 10.00 15.35
CA GLU A 226 20.13 10.93 16.50
C GLU A 226 19.41 12.26 16.19
N GLU A 227 19.55 12.77 14.97
CA GLU A 227 18.81 13.95 14.50
C GLU A 227 17.29 13.72 14.57
N VAL A 228 16.81 12.59 14.06
CA VAL A 228 15.38 12.24 14.10
C VAL A 228 14.90 11.99 15.53
N LYS A 229 15.68 11.29 16.36
CA LYS A 229 15.34 11.10 17.78
C LYS A 229 15.18 12.41 18.53
N ALA A 230 16.06 13.39 18.28
CA ALA A 230 15.96 14.71 18.89
C ALA A 230 14.67 15.43 18.48
N ALA A 231 14.28 15.30 17.20
CA ALA A 231 13.08 15.88 16.62
C ALA A 231 11.78 15.08 16.87
N SER A 232 11.84 13.91 17.53
CA SER A 232 10.66 13.08 17.78
C SER A 232 9.55 13.82 18.52
N SER A 233 8.31 13.66 18.07
CA SER A 233 7.14 14.20 18.77
C SER A 233 6.96 13.60 20.18
N PRO A 234 6.23 14.25 21.09
CA PRO A 234 5.89 13.66 22.39
C PRO A 234 5.21 12.30 22.29
N ILE A 235 4.40 12.08 21.24
CA ILE A 235 3.74 10.80 20.96
C ILE A 235 4.79 9.75 20.56
N SER A 236 5.68 10.06 19.61
CA SER A 236 6.74 9.15 19.17
C SER A 236 7.67 8.75 20.33
N ARG A 237 8.03 9.70 21.21
CA ARG A 237 8.80 9.41 22.44
C ARG A 237 8.06 8.49 23.40
N ARG A 238 6.76 8.71 23.63
CA ARG A 238 5.92 7.88 24.51
C ARG A 238 5.90 6.41 24.07
N TRP A 239 5.82 6.19 22.76
CA TRP A 239 5.79 4.84 22.18
C TRP A 239 7.18 4.27 21.87
N ASN A 240 8.26 5.00 22.20
CA ASN A 240 9.65 4.62 21.89
C ASN A 240 9.85 4.28 20.40
N ILE A 241 9.27 5.11 19.53
CA ILE A 241 9.34 5.02 18.07
C ILE A 241 10.17 6.19 17.53
N VAL A 242 11.06 5.90 16.59
CA VAL A 242 11.90 6.87 15.90
C VAL A 242 11.43 7.01 14.46
N THR A 243 10.92 8.20 14.14
CA THR A 243 10.38 8.56 12.83
C THR A 243 10.39 10.07 12.68
N GLY A 244 10.56 10.58 11.45
CA GLY A 244 10.42 12.00 11.16
C GLY A 244 8.98 12.51 11.23
N LEU A 245 7.99 11.60 11.22
CA LEU A 245 6.57 11.95 11.22
C LEU A 245 6.15 12.67 12.49
N GLN A 246 5.33 13.70 12.29
CA GLN A 246 4.74 14.55 13.32
C GLN A 246 3.20 14.41 13.33
N PRO A 247 2.53 14.73 14.45
CA PRO A 247 1.07 14.70 14.53
C PRO A 247 0.40 15.55 13.44
N GLU A 248 1.04 16.64 13.02
CA GLU A 248 0.57 17.55 11.97
C GLU A 248 0.48 16.87 10.60
N ASP A 249 1.33 15.87 10.31
CA ASP A 249 1.28 15.12 9.05
C ASP A 249 -0.02 14.32 8.92
N PHE A 250 -0.49 13.74 10.03
CA PHE A 250 -1.77 13.04 10.08
C PHE A 250 -2.95 14.00 10.00
N LEU A 251 -2.83 15.19 10.62
CA LEU A 251 -3.82 16.26 10.50
C LEU A 251 -3.97 16.70 9.03
N HIS A 252 -2.87 16.90 8.33
CA HIS A 252 -2.88 17.24 6.91
C HIS A 252 -3.57 16.16 6.07
N ALA A 253 -3.18 14.89 6.27
CA ALA A 253 -3.76 13.76 5.55
C ALA A 253 -5.29 13.62 5.77
N LEU A 254 -5.79 13.86 6.99
CA LEU A 254 -7.23 13.90 7.28
C LEU A 254 -7.93 15.05 6.55
N GLY A 255 -7.32 16.24 6.56
CA GLY A 255 -7.85 17.42 5.88
C GLY A 255 -7.98 17.23 4.37
N GLU A 256 -6.94 16.69 3.73
CA GLU A 256 -6.93 16.42 2.28
C GLU A 256 -7.91 15.31 1.89
N ALA A 257 -7.94 14.20 2.63
CA ALA A 257 -8.88 13.11 2.35
C ALA A 257 -10.34 13.56 2.47
N ARG A 258 -10.64 14.45 3.44
CA ARG A 258 -11.96 15.08 3.54
C ARG A 258 -12.28 15.96 2.34
N ALA A 259 -11.33 16.75 1.84
CA ALA A 259 -11.56 17.63 0.70
C ALA A 259 -11.77 16.84 -0.61
N GLY A 260 -11.24 15.62 -0.70
CA GLY A 260 -11.35 14.76 -1.87
C GLY A 260 -12.54 13.78 -1.90
N LEU A 261 -13.47 13.84 -0.93
CA LEU A 261 -14.64 12.94 -0.79
C LEU A 261 -15.94 13.72 -0.57
#